data_AF-A0A7J9THU3-F1
#
_entry.id   AF-A0A7J9THU3-F1
#
_cell.length_a   1.000
_cell.length_b   1.000
_cell.length_c   1.000
_cell.angle_alpha   90.00
_cell.angle_beta   90.00
_cell.angle_gamma   90.00
#
_symmetry.space_group_name_H-M   'P 1'
#
loop_
_entity.id
_entity.type
_entity.pdbx_description
1 polymer ?
#
loop_
_entity_poly.entity_id
_entity_poly.type
_entity_poly.pdbx_seq_one_letter_code
_entity_poly.pdbx_strand_id
1 'polypeptide(L)'
;MMKKIPQFKTEQEMRDFWDTHDSADYFEDMDDDEISVEFKRDKGVLVIPLGEERARSVRGIALEEGISSNVLLKNWIDECIKAREKLKKYSRIT
;
A
#
# COMPACT_ATOMS: atom_id res chain seq x y z
N MET A 1 -33.07 -19.36 16.57
CA MET A 1 -33.20 -18.40 17.68
C MET A 1 -32.00 -17.47 17.57
N MET A 2 -32.18 -16.16 17.50
CA MET A 2 -31.06 -15.21 17.53
C MET A 2 -30.44 -15.24 18.93
N LYS A 3 -29.16 -15.61 19.04
CA LYS A 3 -28.43 -15.54 20.30
C LYS A 3 -27.91 -14.11 20.49
N LYS A 4 -27.99 -13.62 21.71
CA LYS A 4 -27.56 -12.27 22.11
C LYS A 4 -26.30 -12.36 22.96
N ILE A 5 -25.33 -11.49 22.72
CA ILE A 5 -24.12 -11.36 23.53
C ILE A 5 -24.54 -10.80 24.90
N PRO A 6 -24.28 -11.50 26.00
CA PRO A 6 -24.66 -11.02 27.33
C PRO A 6 -23.80 -9.83 27.76
N GLN A 7 -24.34 -9.01 28.67
CA GLN A 7 -23.60 -7.90 29.27
C GLN A 7 -22.70 -8.44 30.39
N PHE A 8 -21.38 -8.41 30.17
CA PHE A 8 -20.39 -8.84 31.16
C PHE A 8 -20.09 -7.73 32.16
N LYS A 9 -19.92 -8.08 33.45
CA LYS A 9 -19.53 -7.12 34.49
C LYS A 9 -18.03 -7.06 34.69
N THR A 10 -17.33 -8.13 34.33
CA THR A 10 -15.87 -8.26 34.47
C THR A 10 -15.25 -8.91 33.23
N GLU A 11 -13.97 -8.63 33.00
CA GLU A 11 -13.21 -9.25 31.90
C GLU A 11 -13.06 -10.77 32.07
N GLN A 12 -12.98 -11.25 33.31
CA GLN A 12 -12.88 -12.67 33.64
C GLN A 12 -14.14 -13.44 33.19
N GLU A 13 -15.34 -12.91 33.49
CA GLU A 13 -16.61 -13.50 33.05
C GLU A 13 -16.71 -13.58 31.52
N MET A 14 -16.23 -12.56 30.82
CA MET A 14 -16.21 -12.54 29.36
C MET A 14 -15.27 -13.62 28.80
N ARG A 15 -14.09 -13.81 29.42
CA ARG A 15 -13.14 -14.84 29.01
C ARG A 15 -13.71 -16.24 29.24
N ASP A 16 -14.26 -16.50 30.42
CA ASP A 16 -14.84 -17.81 30.77
C ASP A 16 -16.05 -18.14 29.86
N PHE A 17 -16.80 -17.13 29.43
CA PHE A 17 -17.88 -17.28 28.45
C PHE A 17 -17.35 -17.69 27.06
N TRP A 18 -16.34 -16.98 26.53
CA TRP A 18 -15.77 -17.28 25.21
C TRP A 18 -14.94 -18.57 25.16
N ASP A 19 -14.44 -19.07 26.30
CA ASP A 19 -13.82 -20.39 26.39
C ASP A 19 -14.81 -21.53 26.11
N THR A 20 -16.11 -21.28 26.28
CA THR A 20 -17.17 -22.29 26.17
C THR A 20 -18.16 -22.05 25.02
N HIS A 21 -18.14 -20.87 24.41
CA HIS A 21 -19.08 -20.47 23.36
C HIS A 21 -18.37 -20.12 22.05
N ASP A 22 -18.93 -20.57 20.93
CA ASP A 22 -18.45 -20.21 19.59
C ASP A 22 -18.88 -18.78 19.23
N SER A 23 -17.97 -17.95 18.71
CA SER A 23 -18.26 -16.59 18.27
C SER A 23 -19.21 -16.51 17.06
N ALA A 24 -19.22 -17.52 16.20
CA ALA A 24 -20.08 -17.55 15.02
C ALA A 24 -21.57 -17.58 15.38
N ASP A 25 -21.90 -18.14 16.55
CA ASP A 25 -23.27 -18.21 17.07
C ASP A 25 -23.87 -16.84 17.43
N TYR A 26 -23.02 -15.81 17.54
CA TYR A 26 -23.38 -14.45 17.95
C TYR A 26 -23.17 -13.43 16.83
N PHE A 27 -22.85 -13.87 15.61
CA PHE A 27 -22.50 -13.00 14.49
C PHE A 27 -23.60 -11.97 14.16
N GLU A 28 -24.87 -12.37 14.25
CA GLU A 28 -26.03 -11.50 14.02
C GLU A 28 -26.26 -10.42 15.10
N ASP A 29 -25.56 -10.50 16.23
CA ASP A 29 -25.62 -9.53 17.32
C ASP A 29 -24.37 -8.63 17.40
N MET A 30 -23.40 -8.86 16.50
CA MET A 30 -22.23 -7.99 16.37
C MET A 30 -22.61 -6.74 15.56
N ASP A 31 -22.04 -5.60 15.92
CA ASP A 31 -22.16 -4.39 15.11
C ASP A 31 -21.31 -4.52 13.85
N ASP A 32 -21.93 -4.33 12.68
CA ASP A 32 -21.21 -4.16 11.42
C ASP A 32 -20.53 -2.79 11.44
N ASP A 33 -19.25 -2.76 11.83
CA ASP A 33 -18.43 -1.57 11.63
C ASP A 33 -18.21 -1.35 10.13
N GLU A 34 -18.90 -0.35 9.58
CA GLU A 34 -18.73 0.06 8.19
C GLU A 34 -17.37 0.78 8.04
N ILE A 35 -16.31 -0.01 7.86
CA ILE A 35 -14.96 0.52 7.63
C ILE A 35 -14.94 1.20 6.25
N SER A 36 -15.07 2.52 6.24
CA SER A 36 -14.84 3.33 5.04
C SER A 36 -13.34 3.37 4.70
N VAL A 37 -12.93 2.48 3.79
CA VAL A 37 -11.57 2.50 3.24
C VAL A 37 -11.49 3.58 2.17
N GLU A 38 -11.00 4.77 2.53
CA GLU A 38 -10.78 5.85 1.58
C GLU A 38 -9.51 5.57 0.75
N PHE A 39 -9.69 4.99 -0.45
CA PHE A 39 -8.58 4.82 -1.39
C PHE A 39 -8.13 6.19 -1.92
N LYS A 40 -7.08 6.76 -1.32
CA LYS A 40 -6.36 7.88 -1.93
C LYS A 40 -5.81 7.40 -3.28
N ARG A 41 -6.50 7.75 -4.37
CA ARG A 41 -5.94 7.59 -5.72
C ARG A 41 -4.68 8.43 -5.77
N ASP A 42 -3.51 7.77 -5.81
CA ASP A 42 -2.24 8.44 -6.03
C ASP A 42 -2.32 9.20 -7.36
N LYS A 43 -2.50 10.51 -7.27
CA LYS A 43 -2.50 11.42 -8.43
C LYS A 43 -1.06 11.54 -8.92
N GLY A 44 -0.57 10.53 -9.65
CA GLY A 44 0.81 10.52 -10.13
C GLY A 44 1.26 9.29 -10.91
N VAL A 45 0.40 8.32 -11.19
CA VAL A 45 0.80 7.12 -11.95
C VAL A 45 0.82 7.44 -13.44
N LEU A 46 2.03 7.44 -14.02
CA LEU A 46 2.25 7.53 -15.46
C LEU A 46 2.60 6.14 -16.00
N VAL A 47 1.77 5.61 -16.90
CA VAL A 47 2.02 4.33 -17.57
C VAL A 47 2.74 4.60 -18.89
N ILE A 48 3.98 4.11 -19.02
CA ILE A 48 4.81 4.29 -20.22
C ILE A 48 5.08 2.92 -20.86
N PRO A 49 4.66 2.69 -22.11
CA PRO A 49 5.04 1.48 -22.83
C PRO A 49 6.53 1.54 -23.20
N LEU A 50 7.34 0.66 -22.60
CA LEU A 50 8.79 0.63 -22.83
C LEU A 50 9.19 -0.16 -24.08
N GLY A 51 8.35 -1.08 -24.55
CA GLY A 51 8.76 -2.07 -25.54
C GLY A 51 9.65 -3.15 -24.92
N GLU A 52 9.72 -4.30 -25.59
CA GLU A 52 10.29 -5.52 -25.01
C GLU A 52 11.79 -5.41 -24.71
N GLU A 53 12.56 -4.86 -25.64
CA GLU A 53 14.02 -4.72 -25.53
C GLU A 53 14.41 -3.82 -24.35
N ARG A 54 13.83 -2.61 -24.27
CA ARG A 54 14.09 -1.68 -23.16
C ARG A 54 13.66 -2.28 -21.81
N ALA A 55 12.52 -2.97 -21.77
CA ALA A 55 12.07 -3.63 -20.56
C ALA A 55 13.04 -4.75 -20.13
N ARG A 56 13.62 -5.50 -21.07
CA ARG A 56 14.68 -6.48 -20.78
C ARG A 56 15.93 -5.81 -20.21
N SER A 57 16.41 -4.74 -20.82
CA SER A 57 17.60 -4.02 -20.35
C SER A 57 17.42 -3.45 -18.94
N VAL A 58 16.26 -2.82 -18.67
CA VAL A 58 15.95 -2.28 -17.33
C VAL A 58 15.92 -3.40 -16.28
N ARG A 59 15.36 -4.57 -16.61
CA ARG A 59 15.36 -5.70 -15.68
C ARG A 59 16.77 -6.25 -15.42
N GLY A 60 17.61 -6.34 -16.45
CA GLY A 60 18.99 -6.78 -16.31
C GLY A 60 19.78 -5.89 -15.36
N ILE A 61 19.74 -4.57 -15.60
CA ILE A 61 20.46 -3.60 -14.75
C ILE A 61 19.91 -3.61 -13.32
N ALA A 62 18.58 -3.64 -13.16
CA ALA A 62 17.95 -3.67 -11.84
C ALA A 62 18.35 -4.93 -11.05
N LEU A 63 18.47 -6.08 -11.73
CA LEU A 63 18.92 -7.33 -11.11
C LEU A 63 20.38 -7.26 -10.67
N GLU A 64 21.26 -6.71 -11.51
CA GLU A 64 22.68 -6.50 -11.17
C GLU A 64 22.86 -5.57 -9.97
N GLU A 65 22.03 -4.52 -9.87
CA GLU A 65 22.02 -3.58 -8.75
C GLU A 65 21.24 -4.08 -7.52
N GLY A 66 20.53 -5.21 -7.61
CA GLY A 66 19.74 -5.77 -6.51
C GLY A 66 18.49 -4.95 -6.14
N ILE A 67 17.95 -4.16 -7.08
CA ILE A 67 16.78 -3.30 -6.88
C ILE A 67 15.64 -3.65 -7.84
N SER A 68 14.44 -3.13 -7.60
CA SER A 68 13.33 -3.31 -8.54
C SER A 68 13.45 -2.39 -9.75
N SER A 69 12.95 -2.82 -10.90
CA SER A 69 12.91 -1.99 -12.12
C SER A 69 12.19 -0.65 -11.91
N ASN A 70 11.16 -0.60 -11.07
CA ASN A 70 10.46 0.64 -10.75
C ASN A 70 11.34 1.62 -9.96
N VAL A 71 12.12 1.11 -9.00
CA VAL A 71 13.05 1.94 -8.22
C VAL A 71 14.16 2.48 -9.12
N LEU A 72 14.74 1.63 -9.97
CA LEU A 72 15.76 2.02 -10.94
C LEU A 72 15.25 3.15 -11.86
N LEU A 73 14.09 2.94 -12.49
CA LEU A 73 13.49 3.92 -13.40
C LEU A 73 13.18 5.24 -12.68
N LYS A 74 12.63 5.16 -11.46
CA LYS A 74 12.37 6.37 -10.65
C LYS A 74 13.67 7.15 -10.41
N ASN A 75 14.74 6.47 -10.01
CA ASN A 75 16.02 7.11 -9.73
C ASN A 75 16.59 7.80 -10.98
N TRP A 76 16.58 7.13 -12.13
CA TRP A 76 17.02 7.75 -13.39
C TRP A 76 16.19 8.97 -13.78
N ILE A 77 14.85 8.91 -13.62
CA ILE A 77 13.98 10.07 -13.88
C ILE A 77 14.35 11.23 -12.95
N ASP A 78 14.52 10.97 -11.66
CA ASP A 78 14.88 11.98 -10.66
C ASP A 78 16.24 12.63 -10.98
N GLU A 79 17.22 11.84 -11.41
CA GLU A 79 18.54 12.32 -11.85
C GLU A 79 18.47 13.19 -13.11
N CYS A 80 17.73 12.75 -14.13
CA CYS A 80 17.53 13.51 -15.35
C CYS A 80 16.86 14.87 -15.08
N ILE A 81 15.86 14.91 -14.20
CA ILE A 81 15.18 16.14 -13.81
C ILE A 81 16.17 17.09 -13.11
N LYS A 82 16.91 16.59 -12.10
CA LYS A 82 17.92 17.39 -11.38
C LYS A 82 19.00 17.94 -12.32
N ALA A 83 19.47 17.12 -13.26
CA ALA A 83 20.45 17.54 -14.26
C ALA A 83 19.90 18.67 -15.14
N ARG A 84 18.64 18.55 -15.61
CA ARG A 84 18.00 19.58 -16.43
C ARG A 84 17.81 20.89 -15.68
N GLU A 85 17.46 20.83 -14.39
CA GLU A 85 17.31 22.01 -13.54
C GLU A 85 18.63 22.75 -13.33
N LYS A 86 19.73 22.01 -13.10
CA LYS A 86 21.08 22.58 -12.99
C LYS A 86 21.47 23.33 -14.27
N LEU A 87 21.22 22.75 -15.44
CA LEU A 87 21.50 23.39 -16.74
C LEU A 87 20.68 24.67 -16.95
N LYS A 88 19.38 24.65 -16.60
CA LYS A 88 18.52 25.84 -16.66
C LYS A 88 18.97 26.95 -15.71
N LYS A 89 19.58 26.62 -14.58
CA LYS A 89 20.14 27.60 -13.64
C LYS A 89 21.37 28.28 -14.25
N TYR A 90 22.26 27.52 -14.88
CA TYR A 90 23.48 28.04 -15.50
C TYR A 90 23.17 28.96 -16.70
N SER A 91 22.20 28.57 -17.54
CA SER A 91 21.75 29.37 -18.70
C SER A 91 20.98 30.65 -18.34
N ARG A 92 20.55 30.83 -17.09
CA ARG A 92 19.85 32.05 -16.62
C ARG A 92 20.78 33.05 -15.93
N ILE A 93 22.05 32.69 -15.74
CA ILE A 93 23.06 33.51 -15.07
C ILE A 93 24.04 34.13 -16.10
N THR A 94 23.99 33.68 -17.36
CA THR A 94 24.66 34.29 -18.53
C THR A 94 23.63 35.06 -19.33
#